data_AF-A0A973GXH7-F1
#
_entry.id   AF-A0A973GXH7-F1
#
_cell.length_a   1.000
_cell.length_b   1.000
_cell.length_c   1.000
_cell.angle_alpha   90.00
_cell.angle_beta   90.00
_cell.angle_gamma   90.00
#
_symmetry.space_group_name_H-M   'P 1'
#
loop_
_entity.id
_entity.type
_entity.pdbx_description
1 polymer ?
#
loop_
_entity_poly.entity_id
_entity_poly.type
_entity_poly.pdbx_seq_one_letter_code
_entity_poly.pdbx_strand_id
1 'polypeptide(L)'
;MKTHSVGIILNGVTGRMGTNQHLMRSLVAIIKQGGVKVGNDEVIMPDPMLVGRNAAKLEKLAEMSGVKKFTTDLDKRSEEH
;
A
#
# COMPACT_ATOMS: atom_id res chain seq x y z
N MET A 1 -6.27 -16.80 14.83
CA MET A 1 -6.48 -15.63 13.96
C MET A 1 -5.96 -15.89 12.56
N LYS A 2 -6.88 -16.07 11.61
CA LYS A 2 -6.59 -16.21 10.18
C LYS A 2 -6.35 -14.82 9.58
N THR A 3 -5.22 -14.63 8.92
CA THR A 3 -4.88 -13.36 8.26
C THR A 3 -4.94 -13.53 6.75
N HIS A 4 -5.76 -12.72 6.10
CA HIS A 4 -5.86 -12.63 4.65
C HIS A 4 -5.05 -11.44 4.16
N SER A 5 -3.97 -11.69 3.43
CA SER A 5 -3.18 -10.60 2.84
C SER A 5 -3.82 -10.19 1.51
N VAL A 6 -4.07 -8.88 1.34
CA VAL A 6 -4.68 -8.33 0.13
C VAL A 6 -3.71 -7.36 -0.52
N GLY A 7 -3.26 -7.70 -1.73
CA GLY A 7 -2.41 -6.83 -2.54
C GLY A 7 -3.17 -5.60 -3.05
N ILE A 8 -2.60 -4.41 -2.86
CA ILE A 8 -3.23 -3.15 -3.29
C ILE A 8 -2.24 -2.32 -4.09
N ILE A 9 -2.54 -2.03 -5.35
CA ILE A 9 -1.70 -1.16 -6.18
C ILE A 9 -2.17 0.29 -6.04
N LEU A 10 -1.29 1.17 -5.54
CA LEU A 10 -1.56 2.61 -5.41
C LEU A 10 -0.85 3.38 -6.52
N ASN A 11 -1.53 3.53 -7.66
CA ASN A 11 -1.04 4.35 -8.76
C ASN A 11 -1.24 5.86 -8.48
N GLY A 12 -0.24 6.67 -8.80
CA GLY A 12 -0.27 8.12 -8.60
C GLY A 12 -0.13 8.54 -7.13
N VAL A 13 0.37 7.65 -6.27
CA VAL A 13 0.42 7.86 -4.81
C VAL A 13 1.28 9.06 -4.38
N THR A 14 2.21 9.49 -5.23
CA THR A 14 3.06 10.67 -4.99
C THR A 14 2.31 12.01 -5.08
N GLY A 15 1.03 12.01 -5.47
CA GLY A 15 0.16 13.19 -5.43
C GLY A 15 -0.29 13.56 -4.01
N ARG A 16 -0.79 14.80 -3.82
CA ARG A 16 -1.19 15.31 -2.50
C ARG A 16 -2.25 14.42 -1.81
N MET A 17 -3.27 14.00 -2.54
CA MET A 17 -4.32 13.11 -2.01
C MET A 17 -3.82 11.68 -1.83
N GLY A 18 -3.06 11.16 -2.80
CA GLY A 18 -2.46 9.82 -2.75
C GLY A 18 -1.62 9.61 -1.50
N THR A 19 -0.70 10.53 -1.23
CA THR A 19 0.21 10.46 -0.10
C THR A 19 -0.54 10.62 1.22
N ASN A 20 -1.28 11.72 1.38
CA ASN A 20 -1.82 12.06 2.69
C ASN A 20 -3.06 11.24 3.04
N GLN A 21 -4.02 11.13 2.12
CA GLN A 21 -5.32 10.52 2.42
C GLN A 21 -5.27 9.00 2.21
N HIS A 22 -4.82 8.54 1.05
CA HIS A 22 -4.92 7.11 0.72
C HIS A 22 -3.81 6.27 1.37
N LEU A 23 -2.56 6.75 1.37
CA LEU A 23 -1.45 6.00 1.95
C LEU A 23 -1.33 6.24 3.46
N MET A 24 -0.97 7.46 3.88
CA MET A 24 -0.54 7.72 5.26
C MET A 24 -1.69 7.64 6.27
N ARG A 25 -2.84 8.25 5.96
CA ARG A 25 -4.00 8.28 6.88
C ARG A 25 -4.91 7.06 6.78
N SER A 26 -4.83 6.29 5.69
CA SER A 26 -5.65 5.09 5.51
C SER A 26 -4.82 3.83 5.58
N LEU A 27 -4.11 3.43 4.51
CA LEU A 27 -3.47 2.10 4.46
C LEU A 27 -2.40 1.89 5.53
N VAL A 28 -1.53 2.86 5.75
CA VAL A 28 -0.51 2.80 6.80
C VAL A 28 -1.17 2.75 8.18
N ALA A 29 -2.25 3.50 8.39
CA ALA A 29 -2.98 3.48 9.65
C ALA A 29 -3.62 2.10 9.91
N ILE A 30 -4.25 1.50 8.90
CA ILE A 30 -4.84 0.16 8.96
C ILE A 30 -3.77 -0.89 9.28
N ILE A 31 -2.62 -0.84 8.60
CA ILE A 31 -1.50 -1.77 8.86
C ILE A 31 -1.01 -1.62 10.31
N LYS A 32 -0.85 -0.38 10.80
CA LYS A 32 -0.43 -0.10 12.19
C LYS A 32 -1.47 -0.56 13.23
N GLN A 33 -2.75 -0.56 12.88
CA GLN A 33 -3.83 -1.10 13.72
C GLN A 33 -3.90 -2.64 13.72
N GLY A 34 -3.04 -3.30 12.93
CA GLY A 34 -3.02 -4.75 12.82
C GLY A 34 -3.98 -5.30 11.76
N GLY A 35 -4.49 -4.48 10.85
CA GLY A 35 -5.41 -4.88 9.79
C GLY A 35 -6.89 -4.65 10.14
N VAL A 36 -7.76 -4.96 9.18
CA VAL A 36 -9.22 -4.83 9.34
C VAL A 36 -9.80 -6.14 9.86
N LYS A 37 -10.40 -6.12 11.05
CA LYS A 37 -11.12 -7.28 11.59
C LYS A 37 -12.43 -7.48 10.81
N VAL A 38 -12.64 -8.67 10.26
CA VAL A 38 -13.85 -9.03 9.49
C VAL A 38 -14.66 -10.16 10.15
N GLY A 39 -14.19 -10.68 11.29
CA GLY A 39 -14.89 -11.68 12.10
C GLY A 39 -14.19 -11.89 13.44
N ASN A 40 -14.66 -12.86 14.22
CA ASN A 40 -14.14 -13.15 15.56
C ASN A 40 -12.67 -13.61 15.56
N ASP A 41 -12.22 -14.25 14.47
CA ASP A 41 -10.84 -14.74 14.35
C ASP A 41 -10.23 -14.48 12.95
N GLU A 42 -10.73 -13.45 12.24
CA GLU A 42 -10.31 -13.14 10.87
C GLU A 42 -9.92 -11.67 10.68
N VAL A 43 -8.80 -11.44 10.00
CA VAL A 43 -8.24 -10.12 9.74
C VAL A 43 -7.79 -10.00 8.29
N ILE A 44 -8.10 -8.88 7.65
CA ILE A 44 -7.54 -8.49 6.35
C ILE A 44 -6.32 -7.58 6.59
N MET A 45 -5.16 -8.00 6.10
CA MET A 45 -3.92 -7.22 6.14
C MET A 45 -3.63 -6.63 4.76
N PRO A 46 -3.67 -5.30 4.59
CA PRO A 46 -3.26 -4.68 3.33
C PRO A 46 -1.77 -4.88 3.05
N ASP A 47 -1.43 -5.23 1.81
CA ASP A 47 -0.07 -5.30 1.28
C ASP A 47 0.07 -4.34 0.09
N PRO A 48 0.35 -3.05 0.35
CA PRO A 48 0.36 -2.04 -0.70
C PRO A 48 1.63 -2.09 -1.56
N MET A 49 1.47 -1.79 -2.85
CA MET A 49 2.54 -1.50 -3.80
C MET A 49 2.39 -0.08 -4.33
N LEU A 50 3.40 0.75 -4.12
CA LEU A 50 3.39 2.16 -4.53
C LEU A 50 3.82 2.30 -5.99
N VAL A 51 3.01 2.98 -6.80
CA VAL A 51 3.32 3.18 -8.22
C VAL A 51 3.23 4.65 -8.60
N GLY A 52 4.21 5.14 -9.35
CA GLY A 52 4.28 6.53 -9.76
C GLY A 52 5.43 6.79 -10.73
N ARG A 53 5.58 8.03 -11.22
CA ARG A 53 6.56 8.33 -12.28
C ARG A 53 7.92 8.81 -11.76
N ASN A 54 8.03 9.11 -10.48
CA ASN A 54 9.23 9.70 -9.88
C ASN A 54 9.79 8.76 -8.81
N ALA A 55 10.87 8.05 -9.14
CA ALA A 55 11.52 7.07 -8.26
C ALA A 55 11.95 7.69 -6.93
N ALA A 56 12.60 8.86 -6.94
CA ALA A 56 13.07 9.52 -5.71
C ALA A 56 11.93 9.88 -4.75
N LYS A 57 10.77 10.31 -5.29
CA LYS A 57 9.58 10.56 -4.48
C LYS A 57 8.97 9.26 -3.95
N LEU A 58 8.96 8.18 -4.73
CA LEU A 58 8.46 6.88 -4.30
C LEU A 58 9.32 6.27 -3.21
N GLU A 59 10.64 6.33 -3.34
CA GLU A 59 11.60 5.83 -2.34
C GLU A 59 11.43 6.54 -1.01
N LYS A 60 11.40 7.88 -1.02
CA LYS A 60 11.12 8.66 0.19
C LYS A 60 9.76 8.30 0.80
N LEU A 61 8.74 8.09 -0.03
CA LEU A 61 7.41 7.74 0.45
C LEU A 61 7.35 6.30 1.01
N ALA A 62 8.09 5.37 0.41
CA ALA A 62 8.27 4.00 0.89
C ALA A 62 8.92 4.00 2.28
N GLU A 63 10.00 4.76 2.48
CA GLU A 63 10.64 4.94 3.78
C GLU A 63 9.69 5.52 4.82
N MET A 64 8.96 6.59 4.48
CA MET A 64 8.03 7.25 5.41
C MET A 64 6.83 6.37 5.80
N SER A 65 6.33 5.58 4.85
CA SER A 65 5.14 4.73 5.05
C SER A 65 5.47 3.36 5.62
N GLY A 66 6.72 2.90 5.50
CA GLY A 66 7.14 1.54 5.80
C GLY A 66 6.78 0.52 4.71
N VAL A 67 6.26 0.98 3.57
CA VAL A 67 5.89 0.13 2.44
C VAL A 67 7.14 -0.21 1.62
N LYS A 68 7.46 -1.50 1.51
CA LYS A 68 8.69 -1.96 0.85
C LYS A 68 8.57 -2.08 -0.68
N LYS A 69 7.35 -2.22 -1.20
CA LYS A 69 7.08 -2.47 -2.61
C LYS A 69 6.78 -1.15 -3.32
N PHE A 70 7.64 -0.74 -4.26
CA PHE A 70 7.34 0.36 -5.17
C PHE A 70 7.95 0.14 -6.56
N THR A 71 7.35 0.74 -7.58
CA THR A 71 7.85 0.69 -8.96
C THR A 71 7.51 1.97 -9.72
N THR A 72 8.35 2.33 -10.69
CA THR A 72 8.02 3.37 -11.69
C THR A 72 7.44 2.81 -12.97
N ASP A 73 7.44 1.48 -13.09
CA ASP A 73 6.98 0.75 -14.25
C ASP A 73 5.54 0.29 -14.00
N LEU A 74 4.58 1.00 -14.63
CA LEU A 74 3.17 0.62 -14.65
C LEU A 74 2.90 -0.51 -15.65
N ASP A 75 3.78 -0.69 -16.64
CA ASP A 75 3.58 -1.60 -17.77
C ASP A 75 4.11 -3.01 -17.51
N LYS A 76 4.85 -3.23 -16.42
CA LYS A 76 5.11 -4.57 -15.87
C LYS A 76 3.89 -5.14 -15.13
N ARG A 77 2.89 -5.48 -15.95
CA ARG A 77 1.90 -6.57 -15.85
C ARG A 77 1.20 -6.80 -14.50
N SER A 78 -0.12 -6.62 -14.55
CA SER A 78 -1.13 -7.28 -13.72
C SER A 78 -1.27 -8.78 -14.01
N GLU A 79 -0.22 -9.46 -14.47
CA GLU A 79 -0.23 -10.90 -14.70
C GLU A 79 0.55 -11.57 -13.58
N GLU A 80 -0.15 -11.86 -12.49
CA GLU A 80 0.05 -12.99 -11.58
C GLU A 80 -0.75 -12.72 -10.31
N HIS A 81 -2.07 -12.94 -10.36
CA HIS A 81 -2.90 -13.32 -9.22
C HIS A 81 -4.14 -14.06 -9.72
#